data_AF-A0A371YW43-F1
#
_entry.id   AF-A0A371YW43-F1
#
_cell.length_a   1.000
_cell.length_b   1.000
_cell.length_c   1.000
_cell.angle_alpha   90.00
_cell.angle_beta   90.00
_cell.angle_gamma   90.00
#
_symmetry.space_group_name_H-M   'P 1'
#
loop_
_entity.id
_entity.type
_entity.pdbx_description
1 polymer ?
#
loop_
_entity_poly.entity_id
_entity_poly.type
_entity_poly.pdbx_seq_one_letter_code
_entity_poly.pdbx_strand_id
1 'polypeptide(L)'
;MRHDPAAASLVVMLRGLRMYGMSQATADLIEQGAPAFEAAIPILSQLLKAELAEREVRSIAYQTKTARFPAYKDLSGFSFADTQVNEPLVRQLHGGDFIERAENVV
;
A
#
# COMPACT_ATOMS: atom_id res chain seq x y z
N MET A 1 11.07 -7.46 -37.30
CA MET A 1 10.92 -7.85 -35.88
C MET A 1 9.98 -6.86 -35.21
N ARG A 2 8.73 -7.25 -35.00
CA ARG A 2 7.71 -6.40 -34.37
C ARG A 2 7.83 -6.61 -32.87
N HIS A 3 8.44 -5.68 -32.14
CA HIS A 3 8.40 -5.72 -30.68
C HIS A 3 6.96 -5.43 -30.26
N ASP A 4 6.24 -6.46 -29.79
CA ASP A 4 4.91 -6.28 -29.24
C ASP A 4 5.05 -5.69 -27.82
N PRO A 5 4.62 -4.43 -27.57
CA PRO A 5 4.73 -3.81 -26.26
C PRO A 5 3.97 -4.59 -25.17
N ALA A 6 2.95 -5.38 -25.54
CA ALA A 6 2.21 -6.20 -24.61
C ALA A 6 3.09 -7.32 -24.03
N ALA A 7 3.93 -7.96 -24.86
CA ALA A 7 4.80 -9.04 -24.41
C ALA A 7 5.92 -8.52 -23.49
N ALA A 8 6.52 -7.38 -23.82
CA ALA A 8 7.53 -6.72 -22.98
C ALA A 8 6.97 -6.35 -21.59
N SER A 9 5.69 -5.97 -21.51
CA SER A 9 5.04 -5.66 -20.23
C SER A 9 4.95 -6.87 -19.29
N LEU A 10 4.87 -8.10 -19.81
CA LEU A 10 4.85 -9.33 -18.99
C LEU A 10 6.16 -9.49 -18.21
N VAL A 11 7.30 -9.20 -18.85
CA VAL A 11 8.63 -9.28 -18.20
C VAL A 11 8.73 -8.28 -17.04
N VAL A 12 8.22 -7.07 -17.24
CA VAL A 12 8.20 -6.04 -16.19
C VAL A 12 7.31 -6.46 -15.02
N MET A 13 6.10 -6.95 -15.29
CA MET A 13 5.18 -7.43 -14.25
C MET A 13 5.77 -8.61 -13.46
N LEU A 14 6.37 -9.58 -14.13
CA LEU A 14 7.04 -10.72 -13.48
C LEU A 14 8.20 -10.29 -12.58
N ARG A 15 8.99 -9.29 -12.98
CA ARG A 15 10.04 -8.71 -12.13
C ARG A 15 9.45 -8.01 -10.90
N GLY A 16 8.35 -7.27 -11.06
CA GLY A 16 7.60 -6.69 -9.93
C GLY A 16 7.11 -7.75 -8.94
N LEU A 17 6.75 -8.93 -9.44
CA LEU A 17 6.39 -10.09 -8.62
C LEU A 17 7.60 -10.84 -8.03
N ARG A 18 8.84 -10.45 -8.36
CA ARG A 18 10.11 -11.12 -8.01
C ARG A 18 10.26 -12.52 -8.63
N MET A 19 9.59 -12.79 -9.74
CA MET A 19 9.67 -14.05 -10.47
C MET A 19 10.77 -14.01 -11.54
N TYR A 20 12.02 -13.83 -11.11
CA TYR A 20 13.14 -13.56 -12.03
C TYR A 20 13.38 -14.67 -13.06
N GLY A 21 13.32 -15.95 -12.65
CA GLY A 21 13.45 -17.08 -13.58
C GLY A 21 12.37 -17.11 -14.65
N MET A 22 11.12 -16.84 -14.27
CA MET A 22 10.02 -16.74 -15.24
C MET A 22 10.18 -15.51 -16.14
N SER A 23 10.67 -14.39 -15.61
CA SER A 23 10.90 -13.19 -16.42
C SER A 23 11.96 -13.42 -17.50
N GLN A 24 13.01 -14.21 -17.20
CA GLN A 24 14.02 -14.58 -18.18
C GLN A 24 13.46 -15.54 -19.23
N ALA A 25 12.80 -16.62 -18.80
CA ALA A 25 12.17 -17.57 -19.72
C ALA A 25 11.13 -16.89 -20.64
N THR A 26 10.40 -15.89 -20.12
CA THR A 26 9.45 -15.10 -20.92
C THR A 26 10.18 -14.24 -21.95
N ALA A 27 11.33 -13.65 -21.63
CA ALA A 27 12.13 -12.90 -22.60
C ALA A 27 12.62 -13.81 -23.76
N ASP A 28 13.09 -15.01 -23.43
CA ASP A 28 13.54 -15.99 -24.41
C ASP A 28 12.37 -16.46 -25.31
N LEU A 29 11.17 -16.64 -24.75
CA LEU A 29 9.95 -16.98 -25.51
C LEU A 29 9.48 -15.84 -26.43
N ILE A 30 9.67 -14.59 -26.01
CA ILE A 30 9.39 -13.41 -26.86
C ILE A 30 10.32 -13.40 -28.07
N GLU A 31 11.60 -13.71 -27.89
CA GLU A 31 12.57 -13.79 -28.99
C GLU A 31 12.25 -14.93 -29.96
N GLN A 32 11.73 -16.06 -29.45
CA GLN A 32 11.29 -17.19 -30.27
C GLN A 32 10.06 -16.87 -31.14
N GLY A 33 9.21 -15.93 -30.73
CA GLY A 33 8.07 -15.47 -31.53
C GLY A 33 7.06 -16.56 -31.88
N ALA A 34 6.86 -17.55 -30.99
CA ALA A 34 5.94 -18.65 -31.25
C ALA A 34 4.46 -18.17 -31.25
N PRO A 35 3.63 -18.53 -32.26
CA PRO A 35 2.23 -18.07 -32.34
C PRO A 35 1.37 -18.46 -31.14
N ALA A 36 1.65 -19.63 -30.54
CA ALA A 36 0.96 -20.09 -29.34
C ALA A 36 1.24 -19.20 -28.13
N PHE A 37 2.46 -18.66 -28.02
CA PHE A 37 2.83 -17.73 -26.96
C PHE A 37 2.18 -16.36 -27.18
N GLU A 38 2.18 -15.85 -28.42
CA GLU A 38 1.50 -14.60 -28.76
C GLU A 38 0.00 -14.66 -28.42
N ALA A 39 -0.66 -15.77 -28.72
CA ALA A 39 -2.07 -15.99 -28.38
C ALA A 39 -2.32 -16.04 -26.85
N ALA A 40 -1.31 -16.41 -26.05
CA ALA A 40 -1.41 -16.48 -24.60
C ALA A 40 -1.11 -15.14 -23.89
N ILE A 41 -0.54 -14.14 -24.57
CA ILE A 41 -0.20 -12.83 -23.98
C ILE A 41 -1.40 -12.19 -23.24
N PRO A 42 -2.64 -12.15 -23.79
CA PRO A 42 -3.75 -11.49 -23.12
C PRO A 42 -4.14 -12.15 -21.80
N ILE A 43 -4.20 -13.48 -21.76
CA ILE A 43 -4.56 -14.21 -20.54
C ILE A 43 -3.46 -14.12 -19.48
N LEU A 44 -2.18 -14.21 -19.88
CA LEU A 44 -1.05 -14.00 -18.98
C LEU A 44 -1.05 -12.59 -18.40
N SER A 45 -1.34 -11.56 -19.20
CA SER A 45 -1.43 -10.19 -18.72
C SER A 45 -2.53 -10.02 -17.66
N GLN A 46 -3.70 -10.63 -17.85
CA GLN A 46 -4.80 -10.54 -16.89
C GLN A 46 -4.44 -11.21 -15.56
N LEU A 47 -3.84 -12.40 -15.61
CA LEU A 47 -3.41 -13.13 -14.41
C LEU A 47 -2.34 -12.36 -13.63
N LEU A 48 -1.33 -11.81 -14.31
CA LEU A 48 -0.26 -11.04 -13.65
C LEU A 48 -0.80 -9.75 -13.01
N LYS A 49 -1.76 -9.07 -13.65
CA LYS A 49 -2.41 -7.89 -13.08
C LYS A 49 -3.19 -8.24 -11.81
N ALA A 50 -3.93 -9.34 -11.82
CA ALA A 50 -4.67 -9.81 -10.66
C ALA A 50 -3.73 -10.14 -9.48
N GLU A 51 -2.63 -10.85 -9.74
CA GLU A 51 -1.64 -11.19 -8.72
C GLU A 51 -0.95 -9.95 -8.13
N LEU A 52 -0.63 -8.96 -8.97
CA LEU A 52 -0.05 -7.70 -8.50
C LEU A 52 -0.99 -6.95 -7.57
N ALA A 53 -2.27 -6.83 -7.95
CA ALA A 53 -3.28 -6.17 -7.14
C ALA A 53 -3.48 -6.85 -5.77
N GLU A 54 -3.57 -8.18 -5.76
CA GLU A 54 -3.69 -8.96 -4.51
C GLU A 54 -2.45 -8.79 -3.62
N ARG A 55 -1.25 -8.75 -4.19
CA ARG A 55 -0.01 -8.51 -3.44
C ARG A 55 0.03 -7.11 -2.82
N GLU A 56 -0.42 -6.09 -3.53
CA GLU A 56 -0.52 -4.72 -3.00
C GLU A 56 -1.47 -4.66 -1.81
N VAL A 57 -2.67 -5.24 -1.95
CA VAL A 57 -3.65 -5.34 -0.85
C VAL A 57 -3.05 -6.05 0.36
N ARG A 58 -2.37 -7.18 0.15
CA ARG A 58 -1.73 -7.93 1.22
C ARG A 58 -0.59 -7.17 1.89
N SER A 59 0.22 -6.44 1.10
CA SER A 59 1.29 -5.59 1.61
C SER A 59 0.75 -4.47 2.49
N ILE A 60 -0.31 -3.78 2.05
CA ILE A 60 -0.98 -2.74 2.84
C ILE A 60 -1.55 -3.35 4.12
N ALA A 61 -2.28 -4.47 4.04
CA ALA A 61 -2.83 -5.13 5.22
C ALA A 61 -1.74 -5.52 6.23
N TYR A 62 -0.60 -6.04 5.75
CA TYR A 62 0.54 -6.37 6.61
C TYR A 62 1.16 -5.12 7.25
N GLN A 63 1.38 -4.06 6.48
CA GLN A 63 1.94 -2.80 6.97
C GLN A 63 1.00 -2.16 8.01
N THR A 64 -0.29 -2.07 7.73
CA THR A 64 -1.31 -1.54 8.65
C THR A 64 -1.35 -2.35 9.95
N LYS A 65 -1.31 -3.68 9.86
CA LYS A 65 -1.27 -4.56 11.04
C LYS A 65 0.00 -4.37 11.85
N THR A 66 1.15 -4.22 11.18
CA THR A 66 2.48 -4.10 11.83
C THR A 66 2.70 -2.71 12.43
N ALA A 67 2.22 -1.66 11.76
CA ALA A 67 2.37 -0.28 12.20
C ALA A 67 1.72 -0.01 13.56
N ARG A 68 0.79 -0.88 14.02
CA ARG A 68 0.03 -0.71 15.26
C ARG A 68 -0.45 0.73 15.40
N PHE A 69 -0.97 1.30 14.30
CA PHE A 69 -1.49 2.66 14.31
C PHE A 69 -2.41 2.78 15.52
N PRO A 70 -2.19 3.77 16.40
CA PRO A 70 -3.07 3.98 17.52
C PRO A 70 -4.48 4.06 16.96
N ALA A 71 -5.40 3.23 17.44
CA ALA A 71 -6.82 3.46 17.20
C ALA A 71 -7.09 4.92 17.55
N TYR A 72 -7.92 5.61 16.76
CA TYR A 72 -8.27 7.01 16.97
C TYR A 72 -8.50 7.24 18.47
N LYS A 73 -7.52 7.86 19.12
CA LYS A 73 -7.51 8.12 20.55
C LYS A 73 -7.91 9.58 20.66
N ASP A 74 -9.20 9.79 20.78
CA ASP A 74 -9.69 11.05 21.30
C ASP A 74 -9.29 11.19 22.78
N LEU A 75 -9.52 12.37 23.35
CA LEU A 75 -9.32 12.60 24.78
C LEU A 75 -10.23 11.72 25.66
N SER A 76 -11.23 11.04 25.10
CA SER A 76 -12.08 10.10 25.83
C SER A 76 -11.41 8.72 25.98
N GLY A 77 -10.62 8.29 24.99
CA GLY A 77 -9.85 7.04 24.99
C GLY A 77 -8.40 7.17 25.47
N PHE A 78 -7.90 8.38 25.71
CA PHE A 78 -6.54 8.61 26.22
C PHE A 78 -6.47 8.40 27.75
N SER A 79 -5.57 7.52 28.22
CA SER A 79 -5.30 7.33 29.64
C SER A 79 -4.17 8.27 30.07
N PHE A 80 -4.47 9.18 30.99
CA PHE A 80 -3.49 10.11 31.58
C PHE A 80 -2.73 9.51 32.78
N ALA A 81 -3.10 8.31 33.24
CA ALA A 81 -2.58 7.69 34.46
C ALA A 81 -1.05 7.55 34.49
N ASP A 82 -0.43 7.36 33.32
CA ASP A 82 1.02 7.17 33.17
C ASP A 82 1.72 8.42 32.60
N THR A 83 1.09 9.59 32.65
CA THR A 83 1.62 10.83 32.05
C THR A 83 1.85 11.92 33.09
N GLN A 84 2.86 12.75 32.89
CA GLN A 84 3.10 13.95 33.71
C GLN A 84 2.24 15.15 33.27
N VAL A 85 1.23 14.91 32.44
CA VAL A 85 0.40 15.96 31.83
C VAL A 85 -0.75 16.33 32.77
N ASN A 86 -1.07 17.62 32.86
CA ASN A 86 -2.21 18.11 33.63
C ASN A 86 -3.52 17.79 32.88
N GLU A 87 -4.10 16.62 33.16
CA GLU A 87 -5.36 16.16 32.56
C GLU A 87 -6.51 17.18 32.70
N PRO A 88 -6.79 17.75 33.89
CA PRO A 88 -7.82 18.78 34.04
C PRO A 88 -7.65 19.96 33.08
N LEU A 89 -6.43 20.47 32.94
CA LEU A 89 -6.13 21.58 32.03
C LEU A 89 -6.38 21.17 30.57
N VAL A 90 -5.92 19.98 30.16
CA VAL A 90 -6.13 19.49 28.79
C VAL A 90 -7.62 19.33 28.47
N ARG A 91 -8.42 18.80 29.40
CA ARG A 91 -9.88 18.67 29.23
C ARG A 91 -10.57 20.03 29.18
N GLN A 92 -10.13 21.01 29.96
CA GLN A 92 -10.65 22.38 29.93
C GLN A 92 -10.33 23.06 28.58
N LEU A 93 -9.08 22.97 28.12
CA LEU A 93 -8.67 23.56 26.84
C LEU A 93 -9.39 22.91 25.66
N HIS A 94 -9.67 21.60 25.71
CA HIS A 94 -10.48 20.94 24.69
C HIS A 94 -11.91 21.49 24.59
N GLY A 95 -12.47 22.02 25.70
CA GLY A 95 -13.79 22.67 25.69
C GLY A 95 -13.85 23.95 24.86
N GLY A 96 -12.71 24.62 24.62
CA GLY A 96 -12.64 25.79 23.75
C GLY A 96 -13.15 27.10 24.38
N ASP A 97 -13.57 27.12 25.65
CA ASP A 97 -14.10 28.30 26.35
C ASP A 97 -13.18 29.54 26.27
N PHE A 98 -11.86 29.33 26.18
CA PHE A 98 -10.88 30.40 26.05
C PHE A 98 -11.02 31.19 24.73
N ILE A 99 -11.54 30.54 23.68
CA ILE A 99 -11.80 31.19 22.38
C ILE A 99 -12.92 32.21 22.54
N GLU A 100 -14.00 31.83 23.23
CA GLU A 100 -15.12 32.74 23.51
C GLU A 100 -14.72 33.88 24.44
N ARG A 101 -13.81 33.61 25.38
CA ARG A 101 -13.33 34.59 26.37
C ARG A 101 -12.16 35.43 25.89
N ALA A 102 -11.62 35.17 24.70
CA ALA A 102 -10.41 35.79 24.17
C ALA A 102 -9.22 35.72 25.16
N GLU A 103 -9.09 34.59 25.87
CA GLU A 103 -8.01 34.32 26.82
C GLU A 103 -6.82 33.64 26.12
N ASN A 104 -5.60 33.97 26.56
CA ASN A 104 -4.40 33.33 26.05
C ASN A 104 -4.22 31.92 26.63
N VAL A 105 -3.84 30.96 25.80
CA VAL A 105 -3.37 29.64 26.24
C VAL A 105 -1.88 29.77 26.58
N VAL A 106 -1.53 29.54 27.85
CA VAL A 106 -0.15 29.63 28.36
C VAL A 106 0.17 28.38 29.18
#